data_AF-A0A943IM75-F1
#
_entry.id   AF-A0A943IM75-F1
#
_cell.length_a   1.000
_cell.length_b   1.000
_cell.length_c   1.000
_cell.angle_alpha   90.00
_cell.angle_beta   90.00
_cell.angle_gamma   90.00
#
_symmetry.space_group_name_H-M   'P 1'
#
loop_
_entity.id
_entity.type
_entity.pdbx_description
1 polymer ?
#
loop_
_entity_poly.entity_id
_entity_poly.type
_entity_poly.pdbx_seq_one_letter_code
_entity_poly.pdbx_strand_id
1 'polypeptide(L)'
;MKRRLLPILMTLVLVCALPIWAAFVTSGDVTNPLLTTAGAASPPEPVEVRTADELQSNITAGKSVKLMADINITSTLEIARSLTLDLNGYVLKMGGTGRVIHIIKSHGYDVKVEIKDGEPGKEHTGEYAALPAGGVITGGKADKGGGILLDGGCTLKLTGGCITDCHATDTGGGGVVLNGDTAILYMSGTARIENCTAGGMWGAAIFNSGTMYADGGIVDGTVNNQGTIRLSEGAAAETVFNGTVYNRPAGTIKAGRYNETVENNGTITGGTFCGGVTDDGGTIEDGAYETVKFNSDNGAQAKEEKVLRGQKVPNPAAPTKSGHTFIDWYLGVAPYDFDTPVTAPLTLTAKWEKVPSSGGYYYYQPTTDTKATDTKGSPKTADPGAALYGALALLSLTGMVALNGKKR
;
A
#
# COMPACT_ATOMS: atom_id res chain seq x y z
N MET A 1 -72.23 2.96 22.37
CA MET A 1 -70.92 2.29 22.45
C MET A 1 -70.27 2.27 21.07
N LYS A 2 -69.23 3.08 20.85
CA LYS A 2 -68.00 2.75 20.10
C LYS A 2 -67.13 4.01 20.02
N ARG A 3 -65.85 3.81 20.28
CA ARG A 3 -64.80 4.78 20.60
C ARG A 3 -63.92 5.01 19.36
N ARG A 4 -63.46 6.27 19.20
CA ARG A 4 -62.11 6.69 18.73
C ARG A 4 -61.78 6.50 17.23
N LEU A 5 -60.97 7.31 16.53
CA LEU A 5 -60.36 8.66 16.67
C LEU A 5 -59.55 8.90 15.36
N LEU A 6 -59.25 10.16 15.04
CA LEU A 6 -58.35 10.73 14.00
C LEU A 6 -58.90 11.11 12.62
N PRO A 7 -58.70 12.40 12.25
CA PRO A 7 -57.99 12.76 11.03
C PRO A 7 -56.90 13.83 11.27
N ILE A 8 -56.19 14.21 10.19
CA ILE A 8 -55.28 15.38 10.01
C ILE A 8 -53.80 15.11 10.40
N LEU A 9 -52.73 15.57 9.73
CA LEU A 9 -52.40 16.15 8.41
C LEU A 9 -50.89 16.53 8.56
N MET A 10 -50.07 16.20 7.57
CA MET A 10 -48.96 17.00 7.00
C MET A 10 -48.12 17.91 7.93
N THR A 11 -46.81 17.69 8.06
CA THR A 11 -45.79 18.73 7.81
C THR A 11 -44.40 18.13 7.56
N LEU A 12 -43.78 18.59 6.48
CA LEU A 12 -42.43 18.39 5.97
C LEU A 12 -41.39 19.15 6.81
N VAL A 13 -40.30 18.53 7.29
CA VAL A 13 -39.05 19.24 7.62
C VAL A 13 -37.82 18.37 7.33
N LEU A 14 -36.95 18.96 6.51
CA LEU A 14 -35.55 18.68 6.18
C LEU A 14 -34.69 18.22 7.39
N VAL A 15 -33.94 17.12 7.29
CA VAL A 15 -32.85 16.79 8.22
C VAL A 15 -31.55 16.63 7.44
N CYS A 16 -30.73 17.68 7.52
CA CYS A 16 -29.35 17.69 7.07
C CYS A 16 -28.47 16.79 7.94
N ALA A 17 -27.47 16.18 7.29
CA ALA A 17 -26.44 15.34 7.87
C ALA A 17 -25.52 16.10 8.84
N LEU A 18 -25.19 15.44 9.97
CA LEU A 18 -24.02 15.72 10.79
C LEU A 18 -23.41 14.37 11.22
N PRO A 19 -22.08 14.19 11.18
CA PRO A 19 -21.44 12.99 11.68
C PRO A 19 -21.33 13.07 13.21
N ILE A 20 -21.98 12.14 13.92
CA ILE A 20 -21.88 12.00 15.36
C ILE A 20 -20.63 11.19 15.67
N TRP A 21 -19.58 11.83 16.20
CA TRP A 21 -18.51 11.12 16.91
C TRP A 21 -18.83 11.18 18.40
N ALA A 22 -19.44 10.12 18.91
CA ALA A 22 -19.54 9.86 20.35
C ALA A 22 -19.10 8.42 20.57
N ALA A 23 -17.89 8.24 21.11
CA ALA A 23 -17.39 6.97 21.56
C ALA A 23 -18.30 6.44 22.69
N PHE A 24 -18.88 5.27 22.48
CA PHE A 24 -19.54 4.49 23.52
C PHE A 24 -18.48 4.05 24.54
N VAL A 25 -18.54 4.59 25.75
CA VAL A 25 -17.94 3.99 26.94
C VAL A 25 -19.05 3.24 27.66
N THR A 26 -19.09 1.90 27.52
CA THR A 26 -19.91 1.04 28.37
C THR A 26 -19.05 0.48 29.49
N SER A 27 -19.02 1.17 30.63
CA SER A 27 -18.85 0.50 31.91
C SER A 27 -19.65 1.27 32.95
N GLY A 28 -20.66 0.62 33.52
CA GLY A 28 -21.46 1.16 34.60
C GLY A 28 -20.67 1.15 35.89
N ASP A 29 -20.22 2.32 36.32
CA ASP A 29 -20.17 2.65 37.74
C ASP A 29 -20.33 4.17 37.89
N VAL A 30 -21.43 4.57 38.52
CA VAL A 30 -21.89 5.95 38.63
C VAL A 30 -21.54 6.45 40.02
N THR A 31 -20.53 7.32 40.12
CA THR A 31 -20.48 8.50 41.02
C THR A 31 -19.25 9.37 40.71
N ASN A 32 -19.34 10.26 39.71
CA ASN A 32 -18.48 11.44 39.69
C ASN A 32 -19.31 12.70 39.40
N PRO A 33 -19.55 13.57 40.39
CA PRO A 33 -20.28 14.80 40.20
C PRO A 33 -19.31 15.93 39.87
N LEU A 34 -18.89 16.06 38.60
CA LEU A 34 -18.35 17.29 37.98
C LEU A 34 -17.88 16.98 36.55
N LEU A 35 -18.84 16.70 35.65
CA LEU A 35 -18.59 16.88 34.22
C LEU A 35 -19.11 18.28 33.86
N THR A 36 -18.29 19.29 34.13
CA THR A 36 -18.44 20.55 33.40
C THR A 36 -18.10 20.22 31.95
N THR A 37 -19.11 20.17 31.09
CA THR A 37 -18.92 20.18 29.65
C THR A 37 -18.24 21.50 29.33
N ALA A 38 -16.91 21.50 29.29
CA ALA A 38 -16.16 22.57 28.65
C ALA A 38 -16.80 22.75 27.28
N GLY A 39 -17.45 23.89 27.07
CA GLY A 39 -18.09 24.19 25.80
C GLY A 39 -17.02 24.05 24.73
N ALA A 40 -17.12 23.02 23.89
CA ALA A 40 -16.32 22.91 22.69
C ALA A 40 -16.79 24.07 21.81
N ALA A 41 -16.13 25.22 21.95
CA ALA A 41 -16.28 26.30 21.00
C ALA A 41 -16.02 25.69 19.63
N SER A 42 -16.96 25.88 18.69
CA SER A 42 -16.73 25.46 17.31
C SER A 42 -15.39 26.05 16.85
N PRO A 43 -14.54 25.26 16.18
CA PRO A 43 -13.25 25.76 15.75
C PRO A 43 -13.47 27.04 14.92
N PRO A 44 -12.64 28.07 15.12
CA PRO A 44 -12.83 29.33 14.41
C PRO A 44 -12.80 29.10 12.91
N GLU A 45 -13.70 29.76 12.17
CA GLU A 45 -13.74 29.66 10.72
C GLU A 45 -12.39 30.11 10.12
N PRO A 46 -11.89 29.41 9.07
CA PRO A 46 -10.64 29.81 8.42
C PRO A 46 -10.75 31.21 7.83
N VAL A 47 -9.67 31.99 7.96
CA VAL A 47 -9.57 33.32 7.35
C VAL A 47 -9.37 33.17 5.84
N GLU A 48 -10.23 33.80 5.05
CA GLU A 48 -10.03 33.88 3.60
C GLU A 48 -8.84 34.76 3.25
N VAL A 49 -7.95 34.26 2.39
CA VAL A 49 -6.76 34.99 1.92
C VAL A 49 -6.65 34.94 0.39
N ARG A 50 -6.20 36.05 -0.21
CA ARG A 50 -6.08 36.25 -1.66
C ARG A 50 -4.68 36.67 -2.09
N THR A 51 -3.81 37.04 -1.15
CA THR A 51 -2.46 37.53 -1.43
C THR A 51 -1.41 36.86 -0.54
N ALA A 52 -0.15 36.91 -0.96
CA ALA A 52 0.97 36.36 -0.19
C ALA A 52 1.12 37.01 1.20
N ASP A 53 0.92 38.33 1.30
CA ASP A 53 1.03 39.06 2.57
C ASP A 53 -0.11 38.70 3.54
N GLU A 54 -1.34 38.54 3.03
CA GLU A 54 -2.47 38.06 3.83
C GLU A 54 -2.24 36.63 4.33
N LEU A 55 -1.76 35.74 3.45
CA LEU A 55 -1.42 34.37 3.81
C LEU A 55 -0.35 34.32 4.90
N GLN A 56 0.77 35.02 4.68
CA GLN A 56 1.91 35.04 5.60
C GLN A 56 1.52 35.62 6.96
N SER A 57 0.84 36.77 6.99
CA SER A 57 0.46 37.43 8.24
C SER A 57 -0.51 36.59 9.09
N ASN A 58 -1.49 35.92 8.47
CA ASN A 58 -2.42 35.06 9.19
C ASN A 58 -1.78 33.76 9.68
N ILE A 59 -0.88 33.15 8.90
CA ILE A 59 -0.11 31.97 9.32
C ILE A 59 0.84 32.31 10.47
N THR A 60 1.56 33.42 10.42
CA THR A 60 2.42 33.88 11.52
C THR A 60 1.60 34.13 12.80
N ALA A 61 0.37 34.62 12.67
CA ALA A 61 -0.55 34.77 13.79
C ALA A 61 -1.09 33.43 14.32
N GLY A 62 -0.92 32.32 13.58
CA GLY A 62 -1.42 30.99 13.92
C GLY A 62 -2.89 30.78 13.63
N LYS A 63 -3.44 31.50 12.63
CA LYS A 63 -4.83 31.33 12.20
C LYS A 63 -4.91 30.30 11.09
N SER A 64 -5.95 29.48 11.12
CA SER A 64 -6.34 28.68 9.96
C SER A 64 -6.76 29.59 8.81
N VAL A 65 -6.43 29.19 7.58
CA VAL A 65 -6.62 29.99 6.37
C VAL A 65 -7.28 29.18 5.26
N LYS A 66 -7.99 29.87 4.37
CA LYS A 66 -8.59 29.31 3.16
C LYS A 66 -8.19 30.17 1.96
N LEU A 67 -7.62 29.56 0.93
CA LEU A 67 -7.22 30.28 -0.28
C LEU A 67 -8.46 30.67 -1.10
N MET A 68 -8.45 31.90 -1.60
CA MET A 68 -9.50 32.45 -2.46
C MET A 68 -8.95 32.97 -3.79
N ALA A 69 -7.66 32.76 -4.04
CA ALA A 69 -6.95 33.06 -5.27
C ALA A 69 -5.68 32.19 -5.34
N ASP A 70 -5.10 32.06 -6.53
CA ASP A 70 -3.75 31.50 -6.68
C ASP A 70 -2.75 32.49 -6.05
N ILE A 71 -1.82 31.97 -5.24
CA ILE A 71 -0.87 32.77 -4.48
C ILE A 71 0.55 32.35 -4.84
N ASN A 72 1.34 33.32 -5.32
CA ASN A 72 2.76 33.17 -5.53
C ASN A 72 3.54 33.76 -4.35
N ILE A 73 4.30 32.93 -3.63
CA ILE A 73 5.18 33.35 -2.54
C ILE A 73 6.63 33.43 -3.03
N THR A 74 7.42 34.35 -2.48
CA THR A 74 8.83 34.55 -2.86
C THR A 74 9.84 33.99 -1.85
N SER A 75 9.34 33.50 -0.72
CA SER A 75 10.13 32.92 0.37
C SER A 75 9.34 31.83 1.07
N THR A 76 10.04 30.88 1.70
CA THR A 76 9.44 29.77 2.44
C THR A 76 8.37 30.23 3.42
N LEU A 77 7.20 29.57 3.38
CA LEU A 77 6.14 29.79 4.35
C LEU A 77 6.42 28.99 5.63
N GLU A 78 6.90 29.68 6.66
CA GLU A 78 7.20 29.08 7.95
C GLU A 78 5.93 28.96 8.82
N ILE A 79 5.60 27.75 9.25
CA ILE A 79 4.45 27.46 10.11
C ILE A 79 4.97 26.97 11.46
N ALA A 80 4.89 27.84 12.46
CA ALA A 80 5.34 27.56 13.83
C ALA A 80 4.18 27.36 14.83
N ARG A 81 2.92 27.36 14.36
CA ARG A 81 1.70 27.21 15.15
C ARG A 81 0.73 26.26 14.45
N SER A 82 0.01 25.47 15.22
CA SER A 82 -0.98 24.54 14.69
C SER A 82 -2.13 25.27 14.01
N LEU A 83 -2.46 24.88 12.78
CA LEU A 83 -3.48 25.51 11.94
C LEU A 83 -3.96 24.56 10.84
N THR A 84 -5.04 24.95 10.15
CA THR A 84 -5.48 24.33 8.89
C THR A 84 -5.25 25.29 7.73
N LEU A 85 -4.60 24.81 6.66
CA LEU A 85 -4.51 25.45 5.36
C LEU A 85 -5.47 24.72 4.40
N ASP A 86 -6.54 25.40 4.00
CA ASP A 86 -7.43 24.93 2.95
C ASP A 86 -7.00 25.53 1.61
N LEU A 87 -6.47 24.70 0.71
CA LEU A 87 -6.04 25.11 -0.63
C LEU A 87 -7.23 25.49 -1.52
N ASN A 88 -8.42 24.96 -1.25
CA ASN A 88 -9.68 25.35 -1.87
C ASN A 88 -9.63 25.46 -3.41
N GLY A 89 -8.99 24.51 -4.07
CA GLY A 89 -8.87 24.48 -5.53
C GLY A 89 -7.92 25.52 -6.13
N TYR A 90 -7.06 26.16 -5.33
CA TYR A 90 -6.11 27.18 -5.78
C TYR A 90 -4.65 26.72 -5.65
N VAL A 91 -3.78 27.40 -6.39
CA VAL A 91 -2.34 27.12 -6.44
C VAL A 91 -1.60 27.97 -5.40
N LEU A 92 -0.80 27.33 -4.56
CA LEU A 92 0.26 27.94 -3.76
C LEU A 92 1.60 27.62 -4.42
N LYS A 93 2.19 28.62 -5.09
CA LYS A 93 3.43 28.47 -5.86
C LYS A 93 4.59 29.18 -5.17
N MET A 94 5.73 28.52 -5.07
CA MET A 94 7.00 29.19 -4.80
C MET A 94 7.54 29.80 -6.10
N GLY A 95 7.61 31.12 -6.16
CA GLY A 95 8.23 31.88 -7.24
C GLY A 95 9.66 32.31 -6.93
N GLY A 96 10.08 32.23 -5.67
CA GLY A 96 11.45 32.49 -5.23
C GLY A 96 12.30 31.22 -5.14
N THR A 97 13.29 31.24 -4.24
CA THR A 97 14.13 30.08 -3.92
C THR A 97 13.74 29.50 -2.55
N GLY A 98 13.91 28.20 -2.39
CA GLY A 98 13.59 27.51 -1.14
C GLY A 98 12.38 26.60 -1.28
N ARG A 99 11.91 26.10 -0.14
CA ARG A 99 10.78 25.17 -0.06
C ARG A 99 9.46 25.92 0.04
N VAL A 100 8.35 25.32 -0.39
CA VAL A 100 7.05 26.00 -0.30
C VAL A 100 6.65 26.21 1.16
N ILE A 101 6.70 25.14 1.98
CA ILE A 101 6.29 25.18 3.39
C ILE A 101 7.37 24.55 4.28
N HIS A 102 7.65 25.16 5.42
CA HIS A 102 8.43 24.57 6.50
C HIS A 102 7.60 24.56 7.78
N ILE A 103 7.28 23.38 8.29
CA ILE A 103 6.61 23.20 9.57
C ILE A 103 7.68 23.08 10.65
N ILE A 104 7.78 24.10 11.49
CA ILE A 104 8.90 24.31 12.41
C ILE A 104 8.50 23.93 13.82
N LYS A 105 9.38 23.20 14.51
CA LYS A 105 9.20 22.95 15.94
C LYS A 105 9.41 24.24 16.73
N SER A 106 8.38 24.69 17.44
CA SER A 106 8.44 25.94 18.21
C SER A 106 8.28 25.69 19.72
N HIS A 107 9.24 26.20 20.50
CA HIS A 107 9.19 26.31 21.97
C HIS A 107 8.70 25.06 22.75
N GLY A 108 9.07 23.86 22.33
CA GLY A 108 8.73 22.62 23.05
C GLY A 108 7.28 22.14 22.85
N TYR A 109 6.54 22.73 21.91
CA TYR A 109 5.22 22.27 21.51
C TYR A 109 5.27 21.53 20.17
N ASP A 110 4.48 20.47 20.06
CA ASP A 110 4.23 19.78 18.80
C ASP A 110 3.33 20.65 17.90
N VAL A 111 3.82 21.03 16.72
CA VAL A 111 3.05 21.80 15.74
C VAL A 111 2.29 20.84 14.83
N LYS A 112 0.97 21.02 14.75
CA LYS A 112 0.07 20.17 13.96
C LYS A 112 -0.58 20.99 12.86
N VAL A 113 -0.22 20.69 11.62
CA VAL A 113 -0.77 21.36 10.43
C VAL A 113 -1.68 20.39 9.70
N GLU A 114 -2.86 20.85 9.31
CA GLU A 114 -3.70 20.16 8.35
C GLU A 114 -3.68 20.92 7.02
N ILE A 115 -3.36 20.23 5.93
CA ILE A 115 -3.54 20.72 4.58
C ILE A 115 -4.66 19.91 3.95
N LYS A 116 -5.68 20.63 3.49
CA LYS A 116 -6.86 20.06 2.84
C LYS A 116 -7.17 20.84 1.58
N ASP A 117 -8.14 20.32 0.84
CA ASP A 117 -8.64 20.97 -0.36
C ASP A 117 -10.16 20.93 -0.40
N GLY A 118 -10.79 22.08 -0.21
CA GLY A 118 -12.24 22.24 -0.25
C GLY A 118 -12.86 22.09 -1.65
N GLU A 119 -12.07 22.22 -2.73
CA GLU A 119 -12.57 22.19 -4.11
C GLU A 119 -11.70 21.27 -4.99
N PRO A 120 -11.66 19.94 -4.71
CA PRO A 120 -10.75 18.99 -5.35
C PRO A 120 -10.99 18.74 -6.84
N GLY A 121 -12.11 19.20 -7.38
CA GLY A 121 -12.44 19.08 -8.80
C GLY A 121 -12.18 20.36 -9.60
N LYS A 122 -11.65 21.42 -8.99
CA LYS A 122 -11.47 22.70 -9.67
C LYS A 122 -10.34 22.61 -10.70
N GLU A 123 -10.69 22.82 -11.97
CA GLU A 123 -9.72 22.90 -13.05
C GLU A 123 -8.99 24.25 -13.05
N HIS A 124 -7.73 24.23 -13.47
CA HIS A 124 -6.91 25.42 -13.63
C HIS A 124 -6.95 25.94 -15.07
N THR A 125 -6.67 27.24 -15.24
CA THR A 125 -6.59 27.89 -16.55
C THR A 125 -5.31 28.71 -16.67
N GLY A 126 -5.01 29.23 -17.86
CA GLY A 126 -3.84 30.10 -18.07
C GLY A 126 -2.52 29.37 -17.83
N GLU A 127 -1.60 29.98 -17.09
CA GLU A 127 -0.26 29.41 -16.82
C GLU A 127 -0.31 28.10 -16.01
N TYR A 128 -1.42 27.84 -15.31
CA TYR A 128 -1.61 26.67 -14.46
C TYR A 128 -2.42 25.55 -15.13
N ALA A 129 -2.80 25.69 -16.40
CA ALA A 129 -3.67 24.72 -17.09
C ALA A 129 -3.11 23.29 -17.16
N ALA A 130 -1.79 23.10 -16.98
CA ALA A 130 -1.15 21.79 -16.94
C ALA A 130 -1.12 21.15 -15.54
N LEU A 131 -1.49 21.89 -14.49
CA LEU A 131 -1.53 21.38 -13.12
C LEU A 131 -2.75 20.46 -12.91
N PRO A 132 -2.65 19.49 -12.00
CA PRO A 132 -3.78 18.64 -11.65
C PRO A 132 -4.94 19.47 -11.06
N ALA A 133 -6.17 19.01 -11.25
CA ALA A 133 -7.34 19.65 -10.65
C ALA A 133 -7.26 19.65 -9.11
N GLY A 134 -7.87 20.67 -8.50
CA GLY A 134 -7.88 20.88 -7.07
C GLY A 134 -6.85 21.89 -6.60
N GLY A 135 -6.55 21.85 -5.30
CA GLY A 135 -5.58 22.69 -4.64
C GLY A 135 -4.17 22.17 -4.89
N VAL A 136 -3.23 23.04 -5.24
CA VAL A 136 -1.87 22.64 -5.64
C VAL A 136 -0.79 23.38 -4.85
N ILE A 137 0.23 22.65 -4.41
CA ILE A 137 1.47 23.18 -3.83
C ILE A 137 2.61 22.88 -4.82
N THR A 138 3.33 23.90 -5.30
CA THR A 138 4.28 23.71 -6.40
C THR A 138 5.46 24.69 -6.43
N GLY A 139 6.47 24.38 -7.25
CA GLY A 139 7.58 25.26 -7.63
C GLY A 139 8.72 25.32 -6.62
N GLY A 140 8.59 24.65 -5.48
CA GLY A 140 9.61 24.70 -4.43
C GLY A 140 10.90 23.98 -4.84
N LYS A 141 12.04 24.63 -4.58
CA LYS A 141 13.38 24.14 -4.89
C LYS A 141 14.31 24.41 -3.71
N ALA A 142 14.66 23.36 -2.97
CA ALA A 142 15.50 23.44 -1.78
C ALA A 142 16.54 22.32 -1.74
N ASP A 143 17.51 22.42 -0.84
CA ASP A 143 18.46 21.34 -0.52
C ASP A 143 17.74 20.05 -0.06
N LYS A 144 16.72 20.23 0.78
CA LYS A 144 15.82 19.20 1.30
C LYS A 144 14.38 19.71 1.27
N GLY A 145 13.44 18.85 0.89
CA GLY A 145 12.01 19.15 1.04
C GLY A 145 11.58 20.27 0.12
N GLY A 146 11.59 20.09 -1.20
CA GLY A 146 11.18 21.14 -2.14
C GLY A 146 9.76 21.64 -1.88
N GLY A 147 8.81 20.74 -1.67
CA GLY A 147 7.44 21.09 -1.33
C GLY A 147 7.31 21.46 0.14
N ILE A 148 7.40 20.44 1.00
CA ILE A 148 7.18 20.57 2.44
C ILE A 148 8.29 19.89 3.22
N LEU A 149 8.80 20.58 4.25
CA LEU A 149 9.68 19.99 5.26
C LEU A 149 9.03 20.08 6.65
N LEU A 150 9.05 18.98 7.39
CA LEU A 150 8.61 18.90 8.78
C LEU A 150 9.80 18.66 9.70
N ASP A 151 9.94 19.48 10.74
CA ASP A 151 10.88 19.19 11.84
C ASP A 151 10.37 18.05 12.74
N GLY A 152 11.30 17.36 13.42
CA GLY A 152 10.98 16.34 14.41
C GLY A 152 10.07 16.86 15.54
N GLY A 153 8.97 16.17 15.79
CA GLY A 153 7.90 16.57 16.72
C GLY A 153 6.75 17.32 16.05
N CYS A 154 6.86 17.66 14.76
CA CYS A 154 5.76 18.23 14.00
C CYS A 154 4.90 17.15 13.35
N THR A 155 3.63 17.48 13.12
CA THR A 155 2.67 16.64 12.40
C THR A 155 2.09 17.38 11.22
N LEU A 156 2.09 16.76 10.04
CA LEU A 156 1.30 17.16 8.88
C LEU A 156 0.18 16.14 8.65
N LYS A 157 -1.05 16.62 8.51
CA LYS A 157 -2.16 15.87 7.94
C LYS A 157 -2.42 16.40 6.54
N LEU A 158 -2.12 15.61 5.52
CA LEU A 158 -2.45 15.91 4.13
C LEU A 158 -3.67 15.07 3.76
N THR A 159 -4.82 15.74 3.66
CA THR A 159 -6.13 15.08 3.43
C THR A 159 -6.67 15.30 2.02
N GLY A 160 -6.12 16.28 1.30
CA GLY A 160 -6.48 16.64 -0.07
C GLY A 160 -5.42 17.56 -0.70
N GLY A 161 -5.66 17.92 -1.96
CA GLY A 161 -4.73 18.69 -2.77
C GLY A 161 -3.55 17.87 -3.28
N CYS A 162 -2.73 18.52 -4.10
CA CYS A 162 -1.60 17.90 -4.78
C CYS A 162 -0.30 18.67 -4.55
N ILE A 163 0.75 17.98 -4.12
CA ILE A 163 2.12 18.51 -4.11
C ILE A 163 2.79 18.04 -5.40
N THR A 164 3.14 18.98 -6.29
CA THR A 164 3.71 18.67 -7.61
C THR A 164 4.84 19.60 -8.00
N ASP A 165 5.72 19.13 -8.89
CA ASP A 165 6.82 19.89 -9.49
C ASP A 165 7.73 20.57 -8.45
N CYS A 166 7.91 19.90 -7.31
CA CYS A 166 8.82 20.32 -6.27
C CYS A 166 10.13 19.52 -6.35
N HIS A 167 11.24 20.18 -6.07
CA HIS A 167 12.58 19.64 -6.29
C HIS A 167 13.49 19.74 -5.06
N ALA A 168 14.09 18.61 -4.68
CA ALA A 168 15.19 18.58 -3.71
C ALA A 168 16.53 18.50 -4.45
N THR A 169 17.44 19.45 -4.25
CA THR A 169 18.70 19.49 -4.99
C THR A 169 19.77 18.54 -4.44
N ASP A 170 19.62 18.03 -3.22
CA ASP A 170 20.64 17.19 -2.56
C ASP A 170 20.05 15.96 -1.86
N THR A 171 19.56 16.10 -0.61
CA THR A 171 19.29 14.95 0.30
C THR A 171 18.01 14.16 -0.02
N GLY A 172 17.15 14.63 -0.93
CA GLY A 172 15.89 13.97 -1.29
C GLY A 172 14.62 14.59 -0.70
N GLY A 173 13.48 13.96 -0.98
CA GLY A 173 12.14 14.43 -0.65
C GLY A 173 11.78 15.71 -1.41
N GLY A 174 11.76 15.67 -2.74
CA GLY A 174 11.29 16.78 -3.56
C GLY A 174 9.88 17.23 -3.16
N GLY A 175 8.99 16.29 -2.87
CA GLY A 175 7.65 16.56 -2.35
C GLY A 175 7.65 16.86 -0.85
N VAL A 176 7.86 15.83 -0.02
CA VAL A 176 7.77 15.93 1.44
C VAL A 176 8.98 15.31 2.14
N VAL A 177 9.49 15.98 3.18
CA VAL A 177 10.53 15.46 4.08
C VAL A 177 10.02 15.42 5.52
N LEU A 178 10.12 14.26 6.16
CA LEU A 178 9.97 14.09 7.60
C LEU A 178 11.36 14.10 8.23
N ASN A 179 11.76 15.23 8.82
CA ASN A 179 13.11 15.43 9.34
C ASN A 179 13.19 15.03 10.82
N GLY A 180 13.44 13.75 11.07
CA GLY A 180 13.60 13.16 12.41
C GLY A 180 12.55 12.09 12.72
N ASP A 181 12.89 11.22 13.67
CA ASP A 181 12.08 10.05 14.10
C ASP A 181 10.71 10.41 14.68
N THR A 182 10.58 11.62 15.22
CA THR A 182 9.36 12.17 15.83
C THR A 182 8.51 12.99 14.86
N ALA A 183 8.92 13.17 13.60
CA ALA A 183 8.09 13.81 12.59
C ALA A 183 6.97 12.86 12.13
N ILE A 184 5.76 13.38 11.95
CA ILE A 184 4.59 12.58 11.59
C ILE A 184 3.91 13.15 10.34
N LEU A 185 3.63 12.27 9.37
CA LEU A 185 2.81 12.56 8.20
C LEU A 185 1.59 11.65 8.22
N TYR A 186 0.39 12.21 8.06
CA TYR A 186 -0.80 11.46 7.67
C TYR A 186 -1.10 11.76 6.20
N MET A 187 -1.02 10.74 5.36
CA MET A 187 -1.56 10.76 4.00
C MET A 187 -2.94 10.12 4.03
N SER A 188 -3.96 10.83 3.56
CA SER A 188 -5.34 10.34 3.58
C SER A 188 -6.19 11.03 2.52
N GLY A 189 -7.44 10.59 2.38
CA GLY A 189 -8.40 11.21 1.48
C GLY A 189 -7.90 11.21 0.02
N THR A 190 -7.99 12.36 -0.62
CA THR A 190 -7.59 12.56 -2.03
C THR A 190 -6.20 13.17 -2.18
N ALA A 191 -5.39 13.20 -1.11
CA ALA A 191 -4.05 13.77 -1.13
C ALA A 191 -3.16 13.10 -2.18
N ARG A 192 -2.40 13.91 -2.92
CA ARG A 192 -1.48 13.46 -3.97
C ARG A 192 -0.10 14.09 -3.81
N ILE A 193 0.93 13.30 -4.05
CA ILE A 193 2.31 13.78 -4.23
C ILE A 193 2.79 13.19 -5.54
N GLU A 194 3.10 14.03 -6.53
CA GLU A 194 3.46 13.57 -7.88
C GLU A 194 4.48 14.50 -8.54
N ASN A 195 5.13 14.03 -9.61
CA ASN A 195 6.10 14.80 -10.41
C ASN A 195 7.20 15.52 -9.60
N CYS A 196 7.41 15.11 -8.35
CA CYS A 196 8.45 15.64 -7.50
C CYS A 196 9.76 14.97 -7.84
N THR A 197 10.85 15.72 -7.79
CA THR A 197 12.17 15.26 -8.24
C THR A 197 13.23 15.48 -7.16
N ALA A 198 14.28 14.66 -7.19
CA ALA A 198 15.45 14.84 -6.34
C ALA A 198 16.73 14.69 -7.17
N GLY A 199 17.74 15.52 -6.90
CA GLY A 199 19.04 15.44 -7.56
C GLY A 199 19.86 14.20 -7.19
N GLY A 200 19.58 13.58 -6.03
CA GLY A 200 20.24 12.36 -5.55
C GLY A 200 19.31 11.14 -5.47
N MET A 201 19.88 9.97 -5.12
CA MET A 201 19.19 8.66 -5.02
C MET A 201 18.24 8.51 -3.81
N TRP A 202 17.91 9.62 -3.13
CA TRP A 202 17.39 9.59 -1.77
C TRP A 202 15.85 9.71 -1.68
N GLY A 203 15.12 9.39 -2.75
CA GLY A 203 13.66 9.48 -2.81
C GLY A 203 13.20 10.84 -3.32
N ALA A 204 12.42 10.85 -4.40
CA ALA A 204 12.00 12.05 -5.11
C ALA A 204 10.68 12.60 -4.56
N ALA A 205 9.74 11.73 -4.20
CA ALA A 205 8.45 12.14 -3.65
C ALA A 205 8.54 12.37 -2.13
N ILE A 206 8.99 11.35 -1.37
CA ILE A 206 9.01 11.39 0.09
C ILE A 206 10.37 10.90 0.63
N PHE A 207 10.91 11.65 1.58
CA PHE A 207 11.97 11.19 2.48
C PHE A 207 11.39 11.03 3.89
N ASN A 208 11.24 9.80 4.35
CA ASN A 208 10.63 9.49 5.65
C ASN A 208 11.68 9.04 6.67
N SER A 209 12.08 9.91 7.60
CA SER A 209 12.81 9.50 8.82
C SER A 209 11.92 9.29 10.04
N GLY A 210 10.63 9.60 9.95
CA GLY A 210 9.68 9.61 11.06
C GLY A 210 8.61 8.52 10.93
N THR A 211 7.36 8.89 11.19
CA THR A 211 6.21 8.00 10.97
C THR A 211 5.29 8.56 9.89
N MET A 212 5.06 7.77 8.85
CA MET A 212 4.03 8.00 7.85
C MET A 212 2.83 7.09 8.14
N TYR A 213 1.67 7.70 8.34
CA TYR A 213 0.38 7.04 8.36
C TYR A 213 -0.18 7.03 6.93
N ALA A 214 -0.26 5.84 6.35
CA ALA A 214 -0.59 5.58 4.96
C ALA A 214 -2.09 5.29 4.80
N ASP A 215 -2.95 6.23 5.23
CA ASP A 215 -4.40 6.03 5.41
C ASP A 215 -5.23 6.37 4.15
N GLY A 216 -4.58 6.51 2.99
CA GLY A 216 -5.20 6.88 1.72
C GLY A 216 -4.32 7.80 0.88
N GLY A 217 -4.88 8.33 -0.21
CA GLY A 217 -4.14 9.16 -1.17
C GLY A 217 -3.15 8.37 -2.05
N ILE A 218 -2.42 9.12 -2.87
CA ILE A 218 -1.49 8.58 -3.87
C ILE A 218 -0.14 9.24 -3.73
N VAL A 219 0.91 8.43 -3.79
CA VAL A 219 2.31 8.89 -3.90
C VAL A 219 2.87 8.34 -5.20
N ASP A 220 3.07 9.25 -6.16
CA ASP A 220 3.70 8.96 -7.45
C ASP A 220 5.12 9.53 -7.47
N GLY A 221 6.09 8.63 -7.54
CA GLY A 221 7.51 8.92 -7.38
C GLY A 221 8.16 8.14 -6.25
N THR A 222 9.50 8.19 -6.21
CA THR A 222 10.27 7.31 -5.32
C THR A 222 10.17 7.74 -3.86
N VAL A 223 10.07 6.76 -2.97
CA VAL A 223 10.01 6.95 -1.51
C VAL A 223 11.25 6.36 -0.87
N ASN A 224 11.91 7.13 -0.02
CA ASN A 224 13.00 6.66 0.83
C ASN A 224 12.50 6.53 2.27
N ASN A 225 12.34 5.29 2.72
CA ASN A 225 11.83 4.99 4.05
C ASN A 225 12.97 4.59 4.98
N GLN A 226 13.30 5.48 5.92
CA GLN A 226 14.19 5.23 7.07
C GLN A 226 13.42 5.15 8.39
N GLY A 227 12.14 5.52 8.39
CA GLY A 227 11.24 5.46 9.52
C GLY A 227 10.18 4.37 9.36
N THR A 228 8.96 4.63 9.84
CA THR A 228 7.85 3.66 9.77
C THR A 228 6.77 4.12 8.80
N ILE A 229 6.28 3.20 7.95
CA ILE A 229 5.03 3.34 7.20
C ILE A 229 4.00 2.37 7.79
N ARG A 230 2.84 2.89 8.21
CA ARG A 230 1.78 2.09 8.85
C ARG A 230 0.41 2.72 8.66
N LEU A 231 -0.65 2.00 9.03
CA LEU A 231 -1.99 2.58 9.12
C LEU A 231 -2.23 3.21 10.49
N SER A 232 -3.16 4.16 10.53
CA SER A 232 -3.87 4.54 11.74
C SER A 232 -4.76 3.39 12.19
N GLU A 233 -4.98 3.29 13.50
CA GLU A 233 -5.92 2.33 14.03
C GLU A 233 -7.33 2.60 13.47
N GLY A 234 -7.94 1.59 12.85
CA GLY A 234 -9.25 1.70 12.23
C GLY A 234 -9.28 2.39 10.85
N ALA A 235 -8.14 2.71 10.24
CA ALA A 235 -8.10 3.21 8.88
C ALA A 235 -8.66 2.16 7.88
N ALA A 236 -9.55 2.61 6.99
CA ALA A 236 -10.22 1.75 6.02
C ALA A 236 -9.56 1.76 4.63
N ALA A 237 -8.76 2.79 4.34
CA ALA A 237 -8.06 2.97 3.08
C ALA A 237 -6.54 2.92 3.28
N GLU A 238 -5.83 2.57 2.22
CA GLU A 238 -4.37 2.52 2.20
C GLU A 238 -3.83 3.54 1.19
N THR A 239 -2.70 4.17 1.51
CA THR A 239 -1.94 4.95 0.51
C THR A 239 -1.43 4.03 -0.59
N VAL A 240 -1.59 4.48 -1.83
CA VAL A 240 -1.07 3.80 -3.01
C VAL A 240 0.27 4.43 -3.40
N PHE A 241 1.31 3.62 -3.44
CA PHE A 241 2.65 3.99 -3.87
C PHE A 241 2.88 3.48 -5.30
N ASN A 242 2.99 4.41 -6.24
CA ASN A 242 3.21 4.13 -7.66
C ASN A 242 4.68 4.23 -8.09
N GLY A 243 5.57 4.67 -7.19
CA GLY A 243 7.02 4.66 -7.43
C GLY A 243 7.74 3.61 -6.59
N THR A 244 9.01 3.38 -6.92
CA THR A 244 9.88 2.51 -6.14
C THR A 244 9.99 2.98 -4.69
N VAL A 245 9.86 2.05 -3.75
CA VAL A 245 10.03 2.30 -2.32
C VAL A 245 11.31 1.65 -1.83
N TYR A 246 12.25 2.46 -1.37
CA TYR A 246 13.48 2.01 -0.75
C TYR A 246 13.29 1.91 0.76
N ASN A 247 13.08 0.70 1.27
CA ASN A 247 13.02 0.44 2.70
C ASN A 247 14.44 0.26 3.25
N ARG A 248 15.00 1.33 3.82
CA ARG A 248 16.38 1.37 4.30
C ARG A 248 16.55 0.56 5.60
N PRO A 249 17.79 0.34 6.10
CA PRO A 249 18.03 -0.53 7.26
C PRO A 249 17.26 -0.21 8.54
N ALA A 250 16.96 1.06 8.81
CA ALA A 250 16.12 1.48 9.94
C ALA A 250 14.61 1.51 9.61
N GLY A 251 14.27 1.35 8.33
CA GLY A 251 12.92 1.44 7.80
C GLY A 251 12.07 0.25 8.18
N THR A 252 10.81 0.52 8.52
CA THR A 252 9.77 -0.48 8.75
C THR A 252 8.55 -0.22 7.87
N ILE A 253 8.11 -1.23 7.13
CA ILE A 253 6.85 -1.21 6.38
C ILE A 253 5.84 -2.13 7.06
N LYS A 254 4.69 -1.59 7.44
CA LYS A 254 3.59 -2.34 8.06
C LYS A 254 2.30 -2.33 7.23
N ALA A 255 2.16 -1.38 6.31
CA ALA A 255 0.94 -1.21 5.51
C ALA A 255 1.22 -0.44 4.22
N GLY A 256 0.18 -0.25 3.40
CA GLY A 256 0.26 0.45 2.13
C GLY A 256 0.17 -0.50 0.94
N ARG A 257 -0.24 0.03 -0.22
CA ARG A 257 -0.25 -0.69 -1.50
C ARG A 257 0.92 -0.24 -2.36
N TYR A 258 1.76 -1.17 -2.77
CA TYR A 258 2.99 -0.93 -3.53
C TYR A 258 2.83 -1.51 -4.93
N ASN A 259 2.66 -0.63 -5.92
CA ASN A 259 2.42 -1.04 -7.30
C ASN A 259 3.73 -1.34 -8.06
N GLU A 260 4.83 -0.72 -7.64
CA GLU A 260 6.16 -0.94 -8.20
C GLU A 260 7.07 -1.66 -7.20
N THR A 261 8.35 -1.80 -7.54
CA THR A 261 9.35 -2.49 -6.71
C THR A 261 9.50 -1.88 -5.32
N VAL A 262 9.55 -2.74 -4.30
CA VAL A 262 10.06 -2.41 -2.97
C VAL A 262 11.45 -3.02 -2.80
N GLU A 263 12.46 -2.17 -2.60
CA GLU A 263 13.82 -2.60 -2.26
C GLU A 263 13.96 -2.64 -0.73
N ASN A 264 14.08 -3.85 -0.19
CA ASN A 264 14.06 -4.09 1.25
C ASN A 264 15.45 -4.35 1.82
N ASN A 265 15.92 -3.43 2.65
CA ASN A 265 17.10 -3.58 3.50
C ASN A 265 16.73 -3.41 4.99
N GLY A 266 15.46 -3.09 5.30
CA GLY A 266 14.89 -2.94 6.64
C GLY A 266 13.92 -4.07 6.98
N THR A 267 12.85 -3.75 7.71
CA THR A 267 11.84 -4.74 8.12
C THR A 267 10.50 -4.54 7.40
N ILE A 268 9.91 -5.61 6.90
CA ILE A 268 8.54 -5.65 6.38
C ILE A 268 7.71 -6.58 7.26
N THR A 269 6.61 -6.06 7.83
CA THR A 269 5.67 -6.85 8.65
C THR A 269 4.24 -6.83 8.08
N GLY A 270 4.01 -6.12 6.97
CA GLY A 270 2.70 -5.97 6.36
C GLY A 270 2.75 -5.09 5.10
N GLY A 271 1.58 -4.73 4.57
CA GLY A 271 1.44 -4.10 3.25
C GLY A 271 0.94 -5.07 2.17
N THR A 272 0.64 -4.52 1.00
CA THR A 272 0.22 -5.26 -0.21
C THR A 272 1.18 -4.91 -1.35
N PHE A 273 1.93 -5.89 -1.83
CA PHE A 273 2.98 -5.75 -2.84
C PHE A 273 2.49 -6.29 -4.18
N CYS A 274 1.99 -5.42 -5.04
CA CYS A 274 1.60 -5.78 -6.42
C CYS A 274 2.81 -5.83 -7.35
N GLY A 275 3.81 -4.97 -7.10
CA GLY A 275 5.13 -5.02 -7.74
C GLY A 275 6.08 -6.02 -7.08
N GLY A 276 7.32 -6.10 -7.55
CA GLY A 276 8.33 -6.99 -6.96
C GLY A 276 8.82 -6.54 -5.59
N VAL A 277 9.34 -7.47 -4.79
CA VAL A 277 10.13 -7.13 -3.59
C VAL A 277 11.51 -7.74 -3.74
N THR A 278 12.55 -6.90 -3.70
CA THR A 278 13.94 -7.35 -3.68
C THR A 278 14.46 -7.26 -2.25
N ASP A 279 14.96 -8.36 -1.71
CA ASP A 279 15.50 -8.40 -0.35
C ASP A 279 17.04 -8.30 -0.38
N ASP A 280 17.55 -7.09 -0.17
CA ASP A 280 18.99 -6.77 -0.14
C ASP A 280 19.47 -6.64 1.31
N GLY A 281 19.28 -7.74 2.06
CA GLY A 281 19.70 -7.87 3.45
C GLY A 281 18.69 -7.40 4.51
N GLY A 282 17.43 -7.20 4.12
CA GLY A 282 16.34 -6.90 5.04
C GLY A 282 15.73 -8.15 5.68
N THR A 283 14.57 -7.96 6.32
CA THR A 283 13.76 -9.03 6.90
C THR A 283 12.30 -8.84 6.49
N ILE A 284 11.66 -9.93 6.07
CA ILE A 284 10.22 -9.97 5.81
C ILE A 284 9.59 -10.95 6.80
N GLU A 285 8.78 -10.43 7.71
CA GLU A 285 8.12 -11.21 8.76
C GLU A 285 6.82 -11.86 8.27
N ASP A 286 6.38 -12.90 8.98
CA ASP A 286 5.19 -13.69 8.65
C ASP A 286 3.91 -12.86 8.46
N GLY A 287 3.78 -11.71 9.12
CA GLY A 287 2.62 -10.81 8.98
C GLY A 287 2.45 -10.19 7.58
N ALA A 288 3.50 -10.24 6.75
CA ALA A 288 3.47 -9.78 5.36
C ALA A 288 2.98 -10.86 4.37
N TYR A 289 2.88 -12.12 4.81
CA TYR A 289 2.50 -13.25 3.95
C TYR A 289 1.05 -13.66 4.15
N GLU A 290 0.46 -14.19 3.09
CA GLU A 290 -0.80 -14.91 3.09
C GLU A 290 -0.56 -16.40 2.88
N THR A 291 -1.39 -17.23 3.53
CA THR A 291 -1.30 -18.69 3.40
C THR A 291 -2.30 -19.19 2.37
N VAL A 292 -1.78 -19.87 1.35
CA VAL A 292 -2.56 -20.60 0.34
C VAL A 292 -2.53 -22.09 0.68
N LYS A 293 -3.69 -22.67 0.95
CA LYS A 293 -3.83 -24.10 1.25
C LYS A 293 -4.33 -24.85 0.03
N PHE A 294 -3.64 -25.92 -0.36
CA PHE A 294 -4.03 -26.80 -1.45
C PHE A 294 -4.65 -28.08 -0.89
N ASN A 295 -5.98 -28.18 -0.94
CA ASN A 295 -6.74 -29.34 -0.52
C ASN A 295 -6.97 -30.28 -1.72
N SER A 296 -6.31 -31.44 -1.72
CA SER A 296 -6.41 -32.42 -2.80
C SER A 296 -7.73 -33.21 -2.85
N ASP A 297 -8.70 -32.92 -1.97
CA ASP A 297 -9.99 -33.60 -1.87
C ASP A 297 -9.83 -35.13 -1.79
N ASN A 298 -9.18 -35.58 -0.71
CA ASN A 298 -8.85 -37.00 -0.47
C ASN A 298 -7.88 -37.62 -1.50
N GLY A 299 -7.22 -36.79 -2.31
CA GLY A 299 -6.07 -37.18 -3.12
C GLY A 299 -4.79 -37.28 -2.30
N ALA A 300 -3.71 -37.72 -2.95
CA ALA A 300 -2.38 -37.79 -2.35
C ALA A 300 -1.60 -36.50 -2.60
N GLN A 301 -1.88 -35.45 -1.81
CA GLN A 301 -1.04 -34.24 -1.67
C GLN A 301 -1.60 -33.36 -0.54
N ALA A 302 -0.75 -32.92 0.38
CA ALA A 302 -1.04 -31.83 1.30
C ALA A 302 0.05 -30.77 1.12
N LYS A 303 -0.35 -29.56 0.70
CA LYS A 303 0.59 -28.46 0.45
C LYS A 303 0.01 -27.16 0.98
N GLU A 304 0.85 -26.41 1.69
CA GLU A 304 0.59 -25.01 2.02
C GLU A 304 1.74 -24.17 1.44
N GLU A 305 1.40 -22.99 0.93
CA GLU A 305 2.36 -22.04 0.39
C GLU A 305 2.17 -20.70 1.10
N LYS A 306 3.26 -20.09 1.56
CA LYS A 306 3.26 -18.70 2.02
C LYS A 306 3.61 -17.80 0.84
N VAL A 307 2.71 -16.86 0.55
CA VAL A 307 2.84 -15.94 -0.59
C VAL A 307 2.83 -14.53 -0.05
N LEU A 308 3.79 -13.71 -0.46
CA LEU A 308 3.82 -12.32 -0.02
C LEU A 308 2.53 -11.62 -0.47
N ARG A 309 1.83 -10.92 0.44
CA ARG A 309 0.51 -10.34 0.15
C ARG A 309 0.59 -9.44 -1.08
N GLY A 310 -0.28 -9.66 -2.06
CA GLY A 310 -0.31 -8.97 -3.35
C GLY A 310 0.45 -9.68 -4.48
N GLN A 311 1.23 -10.73 -4.18
CA GLN A 311 1.88 -11.55 -5.20
C GLN A 311 0.98 -12.70 -5.67
N LYS A 312 1.33 -13.27 -6.82
CA LYS A 312 0.69 -14.46 -7.37
C LYS A 312 1.24 -15.72 -6.69
N VAL A 313 0.39 -16.72 -6.48
CA VAL A 313 0.84 -18.05 -6.04
C VAL A 313 1.25 -18.88 -7.26
N PRO A 314 2.39 -19.59 -7.23
CA PRO A 314 2.73 -20.52 -8.31
C PRO A 314 1.74 -21.68 -8.41
N ASN A 315 1.36 -22.05 -9.62
CA ASN A 315 0.53 -23.23 -9.85
C ASN A 315 1.26 -24.50 -9.40
N PRO A 316 0.74 -25.30 -8.44
CA PRO A 316 1.42 -26.48 -7.96
C PRO A 316 1.34 -27.63 -8.98
N ALA A 317 2.20 -28.63 -8.80
CA ALA A 317 2.04 -29.91 -9.51
C ALA A 317 0.66 -30.52 -9.23
N ALA A 318 0.05 -31.09 -10.27
CA ALA A 318 -1.27 -31.72 -10.17
C ALA A 318 -1.26 -32.85 -9.11
N PRO A 319 -2.25 -32.90 -8.20
CA PRO A 319 -2.38 -33.99 -7.25
C PRO A 319 -2.73 -35.29 -7.96
N THR A 320 -2.66 -36.41 -7.24
CA THR A 320 -3.10 -37.72 -7.75
C THR A 320 -4.25 -38.30 -6.92
N LYS A 321 -5.22 -38.95 -7.59
CA LYS A 321 -6.35 -39.64 -6.96
C LYS A 321 -6.73 -40.87 -7.79
N SER A 322 -6.71 -42.05 -7.18
CA SER A 322 -6.98 -43.31 -7.89
C SER A 322 -8.35 -43.31 -8.56
N GLY A 323 -8.42 -43.78 -9.81
CA GLY A 323 -9.64 -43.83 -10.61
C GLY A 323 -10.18 -42.46 -11.04
N HIS A 324 -9.40 -41.38 -10.91
CA HIS A 324 -9.82 -40.02 -11.27
C HIS A 324 -8.71 -39.27 -12.03
N THR A 325 -9.11 -38.36 -12.91
CA THR A 325 -8.25 -37.38 -13.60
C THR A 325 -8.42 -36.03 -12.91
N PHE A 326 -7.32 -35.36 -12.60
CA PHE A 326 -7.34 -34.00 -12.07
C PHE A 326 -7.83 -33.02 -13.14
N ILE A 327 -8.78 -32.15 -12.80
CA ILE A 327 -9.31 -31.11 -13.69
C ILE A 327 -8.57 -29.80 -13.44
N ASP A 328 -8.75 -29.21 -12.26
CA ASP A 328 -8.15 -27.93 -11.88
C ASP A 328 -8.29 -27.66 -10.37
N TRP A 329 -7.69 -26.57 -9.92
CA TRP A 329 -7.87 -25.98 -8.59
C TRP A 329 -9.02 -25.00 -8.59
N TYR A 330 -9.90 -25.13 -7.59
CA TYR A 330 -11.10 -24.29 -7.46
C TYR A 330 -11.06 -23.48 -6.16
N LEU A 331 -11.47 -22.22 -6.25
CA LEU A 331 -11.81 -21.40 -5.08
C LEU A 331 -13.34 -21.38 -4.94
N GLY A 332 -13.85 -22.14 -3.97
CA GLY A 332 -15.29 -22.37 -3.85
C GLY A 332 -15.83 -23.16 -5.03
N VAL A 333 -16.59 -22.51 -5.91
CA VAL A 333 -17.25 -23.14 -7.07
C VAL A 333 -16.62 -22.79 -8.42
N ALA A 334 -15.70 -21.82 -8.45
CA ALA A 334 -15.07 -21.35 -9.67
C ALA A 334 -13.62 -21.90 -9.79
N PRO A 335 -13.15 -22.22 -11.01
CA PRO A 335 -11.74 -22.45 -11.26
C PRO A 335 -10.92 -21.23 -10.80
N TYR A 336 -9.76 -21.47 -10.20
CA TYR A 336 -8.89 -20.41 -9.72
C TYR A 336 -7.92 -19.98 -10.82
N ASP A 337 -7.88 -18.68 -11.09
CA ASP A 337 -6.90 -18.08 -11.99
C ASP A 337 -5.61 -17.74 -11.23
N PHE A 338 -4.53 -18.45 -11.54
CA PHE A 338 -3.22 -18.26 -10.93
C PHE A 338 -2.54 -16.92 -11.30
N ASP A 339 -3.11 -16.15 -12.25
CA ASP A 339 -2.74 -14.76 -12.46
C ASP A 339 -3.39 -13.78 -11.47
N THR A 340 -4.30 -14.25 -10.62
CA THR A 340 -4.93 -13.43 -9.58
C THR A 340 -4.00 -13.26 -8.37
N PRO A 341 -3.69 -12.01 -7.96
CA PRO A 341 -2.95 -11.72 -6.72
C PRO A 341 -3.59 -12.32 -5.46
N VAL A 342 -2.77 -12.84 -4.55
CA VAL A 342 -3.20 -13.34 -3.24
C VAL A 342 -3.19 -12.20 -2.24
N THR A 343 -4.36 -11.72 -1.82
CA THR A 343 -4.50 -10.62 -0.86
C THR A 343 -5.08 -11.03 0.49
N ALA A 344 -5.47 -12.29 0.63
CA ALA A 344 -6.01 -12.87 1.86
C ALA A 344 -5.75 -14.40 1.87
N PRO A 345 -5.84 -15.07 3.03
CA PRO A 345 -5.67 -16.51 3.09
C PRO A 345 -6.78 -17.20 2.30
N LEU A 346 -6.42 -18.23 1.53
CA LEU A 346 -7.40 -18.96 0.71
C LEU A 346 -7.10 -20.45 0.68
N THR A 347 -8.15 -21.24 0.40
CA THR A 347 -8.07 -22.69 0.25
C THR A 347 -8.52 -23.07 -1.16
N LEU A 348 -7.61 -23.62 -1.95
CA LEU A 348 -7.86 -24.14 -3.28
C LEU A 348 -8.14 -25.64 -3.19
N THR A 349 -9.27 -26.08 -3.74
CA THR A 349 -9.71 -27.48 -3.70
C THR A 349 -9.56 -28.11 -5.07
N ALA A 350 -8.93 -29.28 -5.12
CA ALA A 350 -8.77 -30.04 -6.35
C ALA A 350 -10.12 -30.55 -6.85
N LYS A 351 -10.40 -30.34 -8.13
CA LYS A 351 -11.56 -30.91 -8.82
C LYS A 351 -11.13 -32.09 -9.67
N TRP A 352 -12.00 -33.10 -9.74
CA TRP A 352 -11.71 -34.40 -10.31
C TRP A 352 -12.79 -34.85 -11.29
N GLU A 353 -12.40 -35.56 -12.34
CA GLU A 353 -13.26 -36.34 -13.22
C GLU A 353 -13.02 -37.83 -12.97
N LYS A 354 -14.07 -38.65 -12.91
CA LYS A 354 -13.91 -40.11 -12.72
C LYS A 354 -13.47 -40.76 -14.03
N VAL A 355 -12.41 -41.56 -13.99
CA VAL A 355 -11.98 -42.36 -15.15
C VAL A 355 -13.00 -43.50 -15.36
N PRO A 356 -13.59 -43.64 -16.56
CA PRO A 356 -14.52 -44.74 -16.83
C PRO A 356 -13.82 -46.09 -16.65
N SER A 357 -14.36 -46.95 -15.80
CA SER A 357 -13.88 -48.32 -15.66
C SER A 357 -14.19 -49.08 -16.96
N SER A 358 -13.18 -49.35 -17.79
CA SER A 358 -13.32 -50.34 -18.86
C SER A 358 -13.49 -51.71 -18.20
N GLY A 359 -14.75 -52.12 -18.03
CA GLY A 359 -15.09 -53.47 -17.57
C GLY A 359 -14.64 -54.48 -18.62
N GLY A 360 -13.39 -54.92 -18.53
CA GLY A 360 -12.91 -56.08 -19.26
C GLY A 360 -13.65 -57.30 -18.74
N TYR A 361 -14.63 -57.78 -19.49
CA TYR A 361 -15.19 -59.11 -19.29
C TYR A 361 -14.08 -60.12 -19.56
N TYR A 362 -13.47 -60.66 -18.50
CA TYR A 362 -12.57 -61.80 -18.60
C TYR A 362 -13.39 -63.03 -19.01
N TYR A 363 -13.41 -63.34 -20.30
CA TYR A 363 -13.85 -64.67 -20.76
C TYR A 363 -12.78 -65.69 -20.37
N TYR A 364 -13.11 -66.54 -19.41
CA TYR A 364 -12.33 -67.74 -19.09
C TYR A 364 -12.47 -68.72 -20.26
N GLN A 365 -11.43 -68.87 -21.07
CA GLN A 365 -11.31 -69.98 -22.02
C GLN A 365 -10.65 -71.15 -21.26
N PRO A 366 -11.30 -72.33 -21.13
CA PRO A 366 -10.66 -73.49 -20.52
C PRO A 366 -9.55 -73.98 -21.45
N THR A 367 -8.31 -74.02 -20.97
CA THR A 367 -7.20 -74.65 -21.70
C THR A 367 -7.33 -76.16 -21.63
N THR A 368 -7.47 -76.82 -22.78
CA THR A 368 -7.38 -78.28 -22.89
C THR A 368 -5.95 -78.73 -22.64
N ASP A 369 -5.81 -79.58 -21.63
CA ASP A 369 -4.67 -80.44 -21.35
C ASP A 369 -4.22 -81.20 -22.60
N THR A 370 -2.93 -81.16 -22.92
CA THR A 370 -2.25 -82.32 -23.51
C THR A 370 -0.80 -82.35 -23.02
N LYS A 371 -0.56 -83.33 -22.14
CA LYS A 371 0.72 -83.69 -21.55
C LYS A 371 1.53 -84.52 -22.57
N ALA A 372 2.81 -84.19 -22.77
CA ALA A 372 3.83 -85.15 -23.23
C ALA A 372 5.24 -84.73 -22.76
N THR A 373 5.69 -85.41 -21.71
CA THR A 373 7.05 -85.92 -21.41
C THR A 373 8.29 -85.05 -21.65
N ASP A 374 8.85 -84.58 -20.53
CA ASP A 374 10.23 -84.71 -20.03
C ASP A 374 11.40 -84.71 -21.02
N THR A 375 12.27 -83.69 -20.96
CA THR A 375 13.65 -83.86 -20.43
C THR A 375 14.24 -82.52 -19.97
N LYS A 376 14.91 -82.62 -18.82
CA LYS A 376 15.63 -81.64 -17.99
C LYS A 376 16.78 -80.91 -18.71
N GLY A 377 16.84 -79.59 -18.57
CA GLY A 377 18.05 -78.80 -18.83
C GLY A 377 17.83 -77.28 -18.82
N SER A 378 18.24 -76.61 -17.74
CA SER A 378 18.49 -75.17 -17.66
C SER A 378 19.71 -74.95 -16.75
N PRO A 379 20.40 -73.78 -16.75
CA PRO A 379 20.28 -72.62 -17.64
C PRO A 379 21.65 -72.11 -18.14
N LYS A 380 21.73 -71.47 -19.32
CA LYS A 380 22.75 -70.41 -19.57
C LYS A 380 22.26 -69.37 -20.59
N THR A 381 22.00 -68.18 -20.05
CA THR A 381 22.44 -66.86 -20.53
C THR A 381 22.69 -66.66 -22.04
N ALA A 382 21.84 -65.83 -22.67
CA ALA A 382 22.22 -64.94 -23.76
C ALA A 382 21.23 -63.76 -23.87
N ASP A 383 21.80 -62.55 -23.73
CA ASP A 383 21.33 -61.20 -24.11
C ASP A 383 20.96 -61.15 -25.63
N PRO A 384 20.12 -60.24 -26.20
CA PRO A 384 20.36 -58.79 -26.22
C PRO A 384 19.11 -57.85 -26.30
N GLY A 385 19.30 -56.57 -25.94
CA GLY A 385 18.74 -55.48 -26.76
C GLY A 385 17.82 -54.47 -26.07
N ALA A 386 18.42 -53.43 -25.49
CA ALA A 386 17.81 -52.10 -25.46
C ALA A 386 18.81 -51.08 -26.02
N ALA A 387 18.52 -50.66 -27.26
CA ALA A 387 19.12 -49.53 -27.97
C ALA A 387 18.73 -48.21 -27.26
N LEU A 388 19.67 -47.26 -27.04
CA LEU A 388 19.91 -46.06 -27.88
C LEU A 388 18.87 -44.94 -27.58
N TYR A 389 19.16 -43.70 -27.17
CA TYR A 389 20.12 -42.68 -27.64
C TYR A 389 20.46 -41.64 -26.54
N GLY A 390 21.74 -41.27 -26.46
CA GLY A 390 22.28 -39.93 -26.81
C GLY A 390 21.70 -38.63 -26.23
N ALA A 391 22.50 -38.06 -25.31
CA ALA A 391 22.74 -36.67 -24.90
C ALA A 391 22.29 -35.46 -25.77
N LEU A 392 22.08 -34.31 -25.08
CA LEU A 392 22.63 -32.94 -25.26
C LEU A 392 21.71 -31.93 -24.51
N ALA A 393 22.09 -30.76 -24.00
CA ALA A 393 23.29 -30.16 -23.40
C ALA A 393 22.83 -28.81 -22.79
N LEU A 394 23.34 -28.46 -21.61
CA LEU A 394 23.80 -27.14 -21.11
C LEU A 394 23.05 -25.79 -21.36
N LEU A 395 22.99 -25.02 -20.25
CA LEU A 395 23.11 -23.55 -20.03
C LEU A 395 21.83 -22.74 -19.72
N SER A 396 21.76 -22.21 -18.49
CA SER A 396 22.05 -20.80 -18.21
C SER A 396 21.99 -20.46 -16.70
N LEU A 397 23.10 -20.05 -16.09
CA LEU A 397 23.09 -19.02 -15.04
C LEU A 397 24.44 -18.27 -15.01
N THR A 398 24.44 -17.13 -15.68
CA THR A 398 25.31 -15.97 -15.45
C THR A 398 24.96 -15.33 -14.08
N GLY A 399 25.86 -14.75 -13.28
CA GLY A 399 27.28 -14.49 -13.49
C GLY A 399 27.94 -13.82 -12.25
N MET A 400 29.27 -13.83 -12.31
CA MET A 400 30.29 -12.90 -11.76
C MET A 400 30.06 -12.15 -10.43
N VAL A 401 31.03 -12.29 -9.52
CA VAL A 401 31.87 -11.15 -9.07
C VAL A 401 33.32 -11.61 -8.91
N ALA A 402 34.23 -10.84 -9.51
CA ALA A 402 35.68 -11.02 -9.48
C ALA A 402 36.29 -10.40 -8.20
N LEU A 403 37.22 -11.13 -7.57
CA LEU A 403 38.19 -10.58 -6.62
C LEU A 403 39.57 -10.58 -7.30
N ASN A 404 40.00 -9.40 -7.77
CA ASN A 404 41.40 -9.16 -8.13
C ASN A 404 42.15 -8.64 -6.91
N GLY A 405 43.16 -9.39 -6.46
CA GLY A 405 44.03 -9.01 -5.35
C GLY A 405 45.23 -8.15 -5.76
N LYS A 406 45.99 -7.71 -4.75
CA LYS A 406 47.46 -7.73 -4.78
C LYS A 406 48.05 -7.51 -3.39
N LYS A 407 48.77 -8.52 -2.90
CA LYS A 407 49.90 -8.34 -1.98
C LYS A 407 51.16 -8.13 -2.81
N ARG A 408 51.85 -7.02 -2.59
CA ARG A 408 53.30 -6.98 -2.37
C ARG A 408 53.65 -5.69 -1.67
#